data_AF-A0A967LUP6-F1
#
_entry.id   AF-A0A967LUP6-F1
#
_cell.length_a   1.000
_cell.length_b   1.000
_cell.length_c   1.000
_cell.angle_alpha   90.00
_cell.angle_beta   90.00
_cell.angle_gamma   90.00
#
_symmetry.space_group_name_H-M   'P 1'
#
loop_
_entity.id
_entity.type
_entity.pdbx_description
1 polymer ?
#
loop_
_entity_poly.entity_id
_entity_poly.type
_entity_poly.pdbx_seq_one_letter_code
_entity_poly.pdbx_strand_id
1 'polypeptide(L)'
;ITRGAKVLESEMLSFFHHTRDKVNLAYVQVNPNDFKTQVKVDEEAVREYFEKYRENYRLADKRNIIYVRFVPQDYVAEVEVTDQEIEEFYQLNQENYREPQKVRARHILFHIPEQAKTAEIQKTLDRAKKVLELARRGDNFAELARKYSEDSTAAKGGDLGYFKSGDMVKPFADSAFSLKKGEISDLVRTRFGIHIIKVEDIKEESVQPLAQVKGAVLKSLKEERSREIALQRAESFIDRSRALDDLQKAAAEEGLEVKESGLFAAAEPIPQLGRHPEINEIIFSLRLKEVSPVLRVGDDQVVAQLVEIQDSRLKEFAEAQEKVQEDWITEQSKALARTQAQEWLETARQQGNLAEVARRNKLKINETGLFTAISPPPLFGNQRDMVITAFSLTPEQPVPSEVYEVDGTFIILQLENSQPASEDGFQKEKDYLAKQLLQAKKEQTFSRWINSRRQQADIKMLQEL
;
A
#
# COMPACT_ATOMS: atom_id res chain seq x y z
N ILE A 1 22.32 34.61 6.75
CA ILE A 1 22.55 33.68 5.61
C ILE A 1 21.58 33.90 4.46
N THR A 2 20.27 34.02 4.67
CA THR A 2 19.29 34.14 3.58
C THR A 2 19.00 35.58 3.11
N ARG A 3 19.54 36.61 3.77
CA ARG A 3 19.30 38.04 3.46
C ARG A 3 19.75 38.48 2.06
N GLY A 4 20.67 37.74 1.41
CA GLY A 4 21.16 38.02 0.06
C GLY A 4 20.37 37.34 -1.06
N ALA A 5 19.37 36.50 -0.75
CA ALA A 5 18.58 35.82 -1.76
C ALA A 5 17.73 36.84 -2.54
N LYS A 6 17.88 36.82 -3.87
CA LYS A 6 17.10 37.63 -4.82
C LYS A 6 16.55 36.72 -5.91
N VAL A 7 15.41 37.11 -6.48
CA VAL A 7 14.79 36.47 -7.64
C VAL A 7 14.82 37.47 -8.78
N LEU A 8 15.38 37.07 -9.91
CA LEU A 8 15.41 37.86 -11.12
C LEU A 8 14.11 37.69 -11.90
N GLU A 9 13.73 38.70 -12.68
CA GLU A 9 12.56 38.61 -13.55
C GLU A 9 12.68 37.49 -14.58
N SER A 10 13.87 37.27 -15.13
CA SER A 10 14.15 36.14 -16.02
C SER A 10 13.91 34.79 -15.35
N GLU A 11 14.21 34.63 -14.05
CA GLU A 11 13.96 33.40 -13.32
C GLU A 11 12.46 33.16 -13.10
N MET A 12 11.70 34.22 -12.80
CA MET A 12 10.25 34.15 -12.70
C MET A 12 9.62 33.80 -14.04
N LEU A 13 10.10 34.43 -15.12
CA LEU A 13 9.60 34.21 -16.47
C LEU A 13 9.90 32.79 -16.95
N SER A 14 11.12 32.28 -16.75
CA SER A 14 11.47 30.89 -17.06
C SER A 14 10.63 29.89 -16.25
N PHE A 15 10.42 30.13 -14.96
CA PHE A 15 9.57 29.27 -14.14
C PHE A 15 8.10 29.32 -14.56
N PHE A 16 7.60 30.51 -14.91
CA PHE A 16 6.23 30.70 -15.40
C PHE A 16 6.02 29.92 -16.70
N HIS A 17 6.89 30.09 -17.69
CA HIS A 17 6.83 29.31 -18.93
C HIS A 17 6.94 27.81 -18.69
N HIS A 18 7.90 27.36 -17.87
CA HIS A 18 8.03 25.93 -17.54
C HIS A 18 6.76 25.33 -16.92
N THR A 19 6.03 26.10 -16.10
CA THR A 19 4.84 25.59 -15.40
C THR A 19 3.54 25.84 -16.13
N ARG A 20 3.47 26.82 -17.04
CA ARG A 20 2.24 27.31 -17.66
C ARG A 20 2.18 27.14 -19.17
N ASP A 21 3.32 27.03 -19.84
CA ASP A 21 3.31 26.67 -21.25
C ASP A 21 2.69 25.29 -21.38
N LYS A 22 1.89 25.12 -22.43
CA LYS A 22 1.29 23.84 -22.77
C LYS A 22 1.71 23.42 -24.14
N VAL A 23 1.91 22.13 -24.31
CA VAL A 23 2.15 21.52 -25.61
C VAL A 23 1.18 20.36 -25.80
N ASN A 24 0.77 20.14 -27.05
CA ASN A 24 0.10 18.93 -27.49
C ASN A 24 1.04 18.23 -28.47
N LEU A 25 1.25 16.94 -28.27
CA LEU A 25 2.04 16.12 -29.18
C LEU A 25 1.14 15.11 -29.88
N ALA A 26 1.30 15.02 -31.20
CA ALA A 26 0.91 13.85 -31.94
C ALA A 26 1.98 12.78 -31.78
N TYR A 27 1.59 11.51 -31.70
CA TYR A 27 2.53 10.41 -31.59
C TYR A 27 2.03 9.13 -32.24
N VAL A 28 2.98 8.31 -32.69
CA VAL A 28 2.73 6.93 -33.13
C VAL A 28 3.51 5.96 -32.25
N GLN A 29 2.94 4.77 -32.09
CA GLN A 29 3.55 3.68 -31.33
C GLN A 29 3.99 2.59 -32.30
N VAL A 30 5.20 2.08 -32.10
CA VAL A 30 5.75 0.95 -32.84
C VAL A 30 5.96 -0.18 -31.83
N ASN A 31 5.05 -1.15 -31.85
CA ASN A 31 5.04 -2.25 -30.90
C ASN A 31 5.92 -3.40 -31.43
N PRO A 32 6.94 -3.84 -30.68
CA PRO A 32 7.76 -4.99 -31.08
C PRO A 32 6.94 -6.24 -31.42
N ASN A 33 5.79 -6.47 -30.79
CA ASN A 33 4.97 -7.65 -31.07
C ASN A 33 4.48 -7.72 -32.53
N ASP A 34 4.33 -6.58 -33.21
CA ASP A 34 3.90 -6.51 -34.62
C ASP A 34 4.98 -7.04 -35.59
N PHE A 35 6.21 -7.20 -35.10
CA PHE A 35 7.37 -7.66 -35.89
C PHE A 35 7.69 -9.15 -35.67
N LYS A 36 7.01 -9.84 -34.74
CA LYS A 36 7.30 -11.25 -34.41
C LYS A 36 7.24 -12.17 -35.63
N THR A 37 6.27 -11.97 -36.52
CA THR A 37 6.12 -12.79 -37.73
C THR A 37 7.15 -12.48 -38.82
N GLN A 38 7.89 -11.37 -38.69
CA GLN A 38 8.95 -10.99 -39.62
C GLN A 38 10.31 -11.59 -39.23
N VAL A 39 10.46 -12.00 -37.96
CA VAL A 39 11.66 -12.68 -37.48
C VAL A 39 11.72 -14.08 -38.08
N LYS A 40 12.73 -14.33 -38.91
CA LYS A 40 13.05 -15.67 -39.39
C LYS A 40 13.94 -16.35 -38.36
N VAL A 41 13.47 -17.46 -37.80
CA VAL A 41 14.22 -18.23 -36.81
C VAL A 41 15.51 -18.75 -37.45
N ASP A 42 16.62 -18.37 -36.85
CA ASP A 42 17.95 -18.87 -37.16
C ASP A 42 18.43 -19.71 -35.97
N GLU A 43 18.53 -21.03 -36.17
CA GLU A 43 18.91 -21.95 -35.10
C GLU A 43 20.30 -21.68 -34.54
N GLU A 44 21.24 -21.20 -35.35
CA GLU A 44 22.59 -20.87 -34.91
C GLU A 44 22.55 -19.63 -34.01
N ALA A 45 21.84 -18.58 -34.43
CA ALA A 45 21.67 -17.37 -33.64
C ALA A 45 20.89 -17.62 -32.33
N VAL A 46 19.91 -18.53 -32.33
CA VAL A 46 19.18 -18.93 -31.11
C VAL A 46 20.10 -19.68 -30.15
N ARG A 47 21.00 -20.54 -30.64
CA ARG A 47 22.02 -21.20 -29.80
C ARG A 47 23.02 -20.19 -29.23
N GLU A 48 23.50 -19.24 -30.04
CA GLU A 48 24.38 -18.17 -29.55
C GLU A 48 23.71 -17.30 -28.49
N TYR A 49 22.43 -16.98 -28.67
CA TYR A 49 21.63 -16.26 -27.68
C TYR A 49 21.52 -17.03 -26.37
N PHE A 50 21.26 -18.34 -26.44
CA PHE A 50 21.26 -19.21 -25.26
C PHE A 50 22.62 -19.17 -24.56
N GLU A 51 23.73 -19.36 -25.27
CA GLU A 51 25.07 -19.33 -24.66
C GLU A 51 25.38 -17.98 -24.00
N LYS A 52 24.98 -16.88 -24.63
CA LYS A 52 25.15 -15.51 -24.09
C LYS A 52 24.32 -15.26 -22.83
N TYR A 53 23.10 -15.80 -22.76
CA TYR A 53 22.14 -15.55 -21.69
C TYR A 53 21.82 -16.82 -20.88
N ARG A 54 22.76 -17.77 -20.80
CA ARG A 54 22.57 -19.10 -20.19
C ARG A 54 21.98 -19.03 -18.78
N GLU A 55 22.44 -18.05 -17.99
CA GLU A 55 21.99 -17.84 -16.61
C GLU A 55 20.49 -17.52 -16.49
N ASN A 56 19.85 -16.93 -17.51
CA ASN A 56 18.41 -16.67 -17.51
C ASN A 56 17.58 -17.96 -17.54
N TYR A 57 18.19 -19.09 -17.92
CA TYR A 57 17.54 -20.40 -18.02
C TYR A 57 17.98 -21.36 -16.91
N ARG A 58 18.56 -20.83 -15.83
CA ARG A 58 18.89 -21.61 -14.64
C ARG A 58 17.63 -22.15 -13.98
N LEU A 59 17.63 -23.44 -13.66
CA LEU A 59 16.67 -24.00 -12.72
C LEU A 59 17.06 -23.56 -11.32
N ALA A 60 16.09 -22.99 -10.60
CA ALA A 60 16.22 -22.73 -9.17
C ALA A 60 16.49 -24.06 -8.44
N ASP A 61 17.22 -23.99 -7.34
CA ASP A 61 17.36 -25.14 -6.48
C ASP A 61 16.01 -25.47 -5.82
N LYS A 62 15.73 -26.76 -5.66
CA LYS A 62 14.50 -27.24 -5.05
C LYS A 62 14.80 -28.17 -3.90
N ARG A 63 13.84 -28.27 -2.99
CA ARG A 63 13.88 -29.14 -1.81
C ARG A 63 12.59 -29.96 -1.77
N ASN A 64 12.71 -31.18 -1.28
CA ASN A 64 11.57 -32.03 -0.93
C ASN A 64 11.70 -32.41 0.54
N ILE A 65 10.63 -32.23 1.32
CA ILE A 65 10.58 -32.60 2.73
C ILE A 65 9.50 -33.65 2.95
N ILE A 66 9.76 -34.53 3.91
CA ILE A 66 8.70 -35.22 4.63
C ILE A 66 8.45 -34.48 5.95
N TYR A 67 7.24 -34.51 6.46
CA TYR A 67 6.89 -33.80 7.68
C TYR A 67 5.74 -34.45 8.45
N VAL A 68 5.70 -34.17 9.75
CA VAL A 68 4.62 -34.53 10.68
C VAL A 68 4.03 -33.23 11.24
N ARG A 69 2.70 -33.18 11.39
CA ARG A 69 1.96 -32.05 11.96
C ARG A 69 1.43 -32.42 13.34
N PHE A 70 1.62 -31.52 14.29
CA PHE A 70 1.07 -31.55 15.64
C PHE A 70 0.06 -30.42 15.74
N VAL A 71 -1.22 -30.77 15.60
CA VAL A 71 -2.32 -29.80 15.57
C VAL A 71 -2.84 -29.59 16.98
N PRO A 72 -2.82 -28.36 17.54
CA PRO A 72 -3.29 -28.10 18.90
C PRO A 72 -4.72 -28.59 19.18
N GLN A 73 -5.57 -28.63 18.16
CA GLN A 73 -6.95 -29.10 18.29
C GLN A 73 -7.05 -30.57 18.68
N ASP A 74 -6.08 -31.40 18.30
CA ASP A 74 -6.07 -32.84 18.58
C ASP A 74 -5.81 -33.13 20.07
N TYR A 75 -5.14 -32.19 20.77
CA TYR A 75 -4.78 -32.33 22.18
C TYR A 75 -5.79 -31.73 23.16
N VAL A 76 -6.84 -31.06 22.67
CA VAL A 76 -7.85 -30.39 23.54
C VAL A 76 -8.54 -31.37 24.50
N ALA A 77 -8.68 -32.63 24.09
CA ALA A 77 -9.26 -33.69 24.91
C ALA A 77 -8.33 -34.15 26.05
N GLU A 78 -7.02 -34.00 25.91
CA GLU A 78 -6.02 -34.31 26.95
C GLU A 78 -5.95 -33.20 28.02
N VAL A 79 -6.45 -32.01 27.72
CA VAL A 79 -6.39 -30.87 28.65
C VAL A 79 -7.47 -30.98 29.73
N GLU A 80 -7.02 -31.32 30.93
CA GLU A 80 -7.77 -31.13 32.17
C GLU A 80 -7.54 -29.72 32.70
N VAL A 81 -8.63 -29.09 33.15
CA VAL A 81 -8.63 -27.72 33.70
C VAL A 81 -9.45 -27.73 34.98
N THR A 82 -8.84 -27.28 36.06
CA THR A 82 -9.48 -27.13 37.36
C THR A 82 -10.20 -25.80 37.49
N ASP A 83 -11.18 -25.72 38.39
CA ASP A 83 -11.88 -24.45 38.67
C ASP A 83 -10.93 -23.36 39.18
N GLN A 84 -9.87 -23.74 39.91
CA GLN A 84 -8.85 -22.81 40.39
C GLN A 84 -8.09 -22.17 39.23
N GLU A 85 -7.70 -22.94 38.22
CA GLU A 85 -6.97 -22.43 37.05
C GLU A 85 -7.85 -21.50 36.21
N ILE A 86 -9.16 -21.79 36.11
CA ILE A 86 -10.11 -20.89 35.44
C ILE A 86 -10.19 -19.55 36.19
N GLU A 87 -10.22 -19.57 37.51
CA GLU A 87 -10.26 -18.36 38.32
C GLU A 87 -8.96 -17.56 38.20
N GLU A 88 -7.79 -18.20 38.30
CA GLU A 88 -6.48 -17.57 38.14
C GLU A 88 -6.32 -16.96 36.75
N PHE A 89 -6.67 -17.71 35.69
CA PHE A 89 -6.62 -17.21 34.32
C PHE A 89 -7.53 -16.01 34.13
N TYR A 90 -8.77 -16.07 34.64
CA TYR A 90 -9.69 -14.93 34.56
C TYR A 90 -9.13 -13.71 35.29
N GLN A 91 -8.55 -13.88 36.47
CA GLN A 91 -7.94 -12.78 37.25
C GLN A 91 -6.78 -12.12 36.50
N LEU A 92 -5.92 -12.90 35.86
CA LEU A 92 -4.79 -12.39 35.05
C LEU A 92 -5.25 -11.73 33.75
N ASN A 93 -6.43 -12.08 33.24
CA ASN A 93 -6.95 -11.66 31.94
C ASN A 93 -8.23 -10.81 32.02
N GLN A 94 -8.52 -10.16 33.16
CA GLN A 94 -9.78 -9.42 33.37
C GLN A 94 -10.03 -8.31 32.32
N GLU A 95 -8.97 -7.72 31.78
CA GLU A 95 -9.07 -6.69 30.74
C GLU A 95 -9.75 -7.21 29.46
N ASN A 96 -9.59 -8.50 29.13
CA ASN A 96 -10.26 -9.13 27.98
C ASN A 96 -11.78 -9.24 28.18
N TYR A 97 -12.25 -9.13 29.43
CA TYR A 97 -13.65 -9.24 29.81
C TYR A 97 -14.24 -7.90 30.30
N ARG A 98 -13.52 -6.80 30.10
CA ARG A 98 -13.98 -5.45 30.42
C ARG A 98 -15.00 -4.99 29.38
N GLU A 99 -16.19 -4.63 29.85
CA GLU A 99 -17.13 -3.84 29.08
C GLU A 99 -16.85 -2.35 29.33
N PRO A 100 -16.48 -1.59 28.30
CA PRO A 100 -16.28 -0.15 28.46
C PRO A 100 -17.61 0.53 28.72
N GLN A 101 -17.55 1.68 29.42
CA GLN A 101 -18.70 2.55 29.67
C GLN A 101 -19.45 2.86 28.36
N LYS A 102 -20.79 2.81 28.41
CA LYS A 102 -21.66 3.19 27.28
C LYS A 102 -22.64 4.26 27.73
N VAL A 103 -22.81 5.28 26.91
CA VAL A 103 -23.77 6.37 27.14
C VAL A 103 -24.90 6.23 26.13
N ARG A 104 -26.15 6.34 26.59
CA ARG A 104 -27.30 6.59 25.72
C ARG A 104 -27.64 8.06 25.75
N ALA A 105 -27.63 8.71 24.60
CA ALA A 105 -27.93 10.13 24.49
C ALA A 105 -28.93 10.45 23.39
N ARG A 106 -29.62 11.57 23.56
CA ARG A 106 -30.30 12.29 22.48
C ARG A 106 -29.48 13.50 22.07
N HIS A 107 -29.57 13.89 20.81
CA HIS A 107 -28.94 15.13 20.36
C HIS A 107 -29.82 15.99 19.45
N ILE A 108 -29.52 17.28 19.43
CA ILE A 108 -30.06 18.26 18.49
C ILE A 108 -28.86 18.87 17.76
N LEU A 109 -28.80 18.65 16.45
CA LEU A 109 -27.75 19.20 15.60
C LEU A 109 -28.25 20.46 14.89
N PHE A 110 -27.45 21.50 14.92
CA PHE A 110 -27.56 22.64 14.01
C PHE A 110 -26.34 22.64 13.10
N HIS A 111 -26.56 22.40 11.81
CA HIS A 111 -25.48 22.23 10.85
C HIS A 111 -24.72 23.55 10.64
N ILE A 112 -23.40 23.46 10.61
CA ILE A 112 -22.54 24.57 10.19
C ILE A 112 -21.60 24.03 9.12
N PRO A 113 -21.72 24.49 7.86
CA PRO A 113 -20.76 24.18 6.81
C PRO A 113 -19.34 24.59 7.22
N GLU A 114 -18.33 23.82 6.81
CA GLU A 114 -16.93 24.07 7.17
C GLU A 114 -16.43 25.46 6.75
N GLN A 115 -17.01 26.02 5.67
CA GLN A 115 -16.70 27.34 5.13
C GLN A 115 -17.74 28.42 5.48
N ALA A 116 -18.58 28.19 6.49
CA ALA A 116 -19.63 29.14 6.87
C ALA A 116 -19.05 30.51 7.29
N LYS A 117 -19.73 31.59 6.88
CA LYS A 117 -19.33 32.95 7.26
C LYS A 117 -19.60 33.20 8.75
N THR A 118 -18.84 34.10 9.37
CA THR A 118 -18.99 34.45 10.81
C THR A 118 -20.43 34.82 11.19
N ALA A 119 -21.14 35.55 10.32
CA ALA A 119 -22.54 35.91 10.55
C ALA A 119 -23.49 34.70 10.56
N GLU A 120 -23.24 33.69 9.72
CA GLU A 120 -24.03 32.45 9.66
C GLU A 120 -23.76 31.59 10.89
N ILE A 121 -22.49 31.47 11.30
CA ILE A 121 -22.10 30.79 12.54
C ILE A 121 -22.82 31.43 13.73
N GLN A 122 -22.82 32.76 13.83
CA GLN A 122 -23.47 33.48 14.92
C GLN A 122 -24.99 33.23 14.94
N LYS A 123 -25.64 33.30 13.78
CA LYS A 123 -27.07 33.03 13.65
C LYS A 123 -27.43 31.60 14.08
N THR A 124 -26.59 30.62 13.73
CA THR A 124 -26.77 29.22 14.15
C THR A 124 -26.55 29.07 15.65
N LEU A 125 -25.55 29.73 16.23
CA LEU A 125 -25.33 29.76 17.68
C LEU A 125 -26.52 30.36 18.42
N ASP A 126 -27.10 31.46 17.93
CA ASP A 126 -28.25 32.10 18.58
C ASP A 126 -29.51 31.21 18.51
N ARG A 127 -29.71 30.48 17.42
CA ARG A 127 -30.76 29.44 17.32
C ARG A 127 -30.52 28.32 18.34
N ALA A 128 -29.30 27.80 18.39
CA ALA A 128 -28.93 26.71 19.30
C ALA A 128 -29.08 27.14 20.77
N LYS A 129 -28.67 28.36 21.14
CA LYS A 129 -28.85 28.92 22.49
C LYS A 129 -30.32 28.95 22.90
N LYS A 130 -31.20 29.44 22.02
CA LYS A 130 -32.65 29.46 22.30
C LYS A 130 -33.20 28.06 22.54
N VAL A 131 -32.80 27.08 21.73
CA VAL A 131 -33.26 25.69 21.90
C VAL A 131 -32.68 25.05 23.17
N LEU A 132 -31.44 25.39 23.53
CA LEU A 132 -30.83 24.96 24.79
C LEU A 132 -31.58 25.52 26.01
N GLU A 133 -31.99 26.78 25.97
CA GLU A 133 -32.82 27.40 27.03
C GLU A 133 -34.17 26.69 27.19
N LEU A 134 -34.85 26.37 26.08
CA LEU A 134 -36.10 25.59 26.09
C LEU A 134 -35.87 24.21 26.74
N ALA A 135 -34.80 23.53 26.32
CA ALA A 135 -34.45 22.21 26.83
C ALA A 135 -34.13 22.24 28.34
N ARG A 136 -33.38 23.25 28.82
CA ARG A 136 -33.04 23.44 30.23
C ARG A 136 -34.23 23.87 31.10
N ARG A 137 -35.24 24.52 30.52
CA ARG A 137 -36.51 24.82 31.21
C ARG A 137 -37.37 23.57 31.45
N GLY A 138 -37.04 22.44 30.81
CA GLY A 138 -37.76 21.18 30.95
C GLY A 138 -38.73 20.86 29.82
N ASP A 139 -38.69 21.61 28.71
CA ASP A 139 -39.47 21.25 27.52
C ASP A 139 -39.04 19.87 26.98
N ASN A 140 -39.97 19.13 26.36
CA ASN A 140 -39.70 17.77 25.90
C ASN A 140 -38.57 17.75 24.85
N PHE A 141 -37.40 17.22 25.23
CA PHE A 141 -36.21 17.17 24.38
C PHE A 141 -36.44 16.45 23.05
N ALA A 142 -37.24 15.38 23.03
CA ALA A 142 -37.53 14.64 21.80
C ALA A 142 -38.38 15.46 20.82
N GLU A 143 -39.32 16.26 21.32
CA GLU A 143 -40.09 17.18 20.48
C GLU A 143 -39.23 18.34 19.97
N LEU A 144 -38.35 18.88 20.82
CA LEU A 144 -37.36 19.88 20.39
C LEU A 144 -36.44 19.32 19.30
N ALA A 145 -35.97 18.08 19.45
CA ALA A 145 -35.15 17.41 18.45
C ALA A 145 -35.91 17.21 17.13
N ARG A 146 -37.16 16.73 17.15
CA ARG A 146 -37.99 16.60 15.94
C ARG A 146 -38.20 17.93 15.22
N LYS A 147 -38.35 19.01 15.99
CA LYS A 147 -38.67 20.33 15.46
C LYS A 147 -37.44 21.11 14.96
N TYR A 148 -36.31 20.97 15.64
CA TYR A 148 -35.16 21.86 15.45
C TYR A 148 -33.88 21.16 14.99
N SER A 149 -33.75 19.84 15.18
CA SER A 149 -32.54 19.12 14.77
C SER A 149 -32.49 18.98 13.26
N GLU A 150 -31.31 19.22 12.71
CA GLU A 150 -30.98 19.07 11.29
C GLU A 150 -30.26 17.72 11.02
N ASP A 151 -30.20 16.84 12.03
CA ASP A 151 -29.68 15.47 11.93
C ASP A 151 -30.76 14.46 11.53
N SER A 152 -30.35 13.35 10.90
CA SER A 152 -31.29 12.29 10.47
C SER A 152 -32.03 11.62 11.64
N THR A 153 -31.48 11.65 12.86
CA THR A 153 -32.15 11.12 14.06
C THR A 153 -33.26 12.01 14.58
N ALA A 154 -33.46 13.21 14.01
CA ALA A 154 -34.53 14.14 14.38
C ALA A 154 -35.90 13.45 14.44
N ALA A 155 -36.25 12.64 13.43
CA ALA A 155 -37.52 11.90 13.39
C ALA A 155 -37.74 10.95 14.60
N LYS A 156 -36.65 10.41 15.16
CA LYS A 156 -36.63 9.56 16.36
C LYS A 156 -36.45 10.36 17.66
N GLY A 157 -36.66 11.68 17.60
CA GLY A 157 -36.43 12.58 18.72
C GLY A 157 -34.96 12.69 19.12
N GLY A 158 -34.05 12.54 18.15
CA GLY A 158 -32.60 12.67 18.35
C GLY A 158 -31.92 11.47 19.04
N ASP A 159 -32.61 10.33 19.24
CA ASP A 159 -32.05 9.17 19.96
C ASP A 159 -30.91 8.50 19.20
N LEU A 160 -29.75 8.38 19.84
CA LEU A 160 -28.56 7.73 19.29
C LEU A 160 -28.41 6.28 19.76
N GLY A 161 -29.23 5.80 20.70
CA GLY A 161 -28.98 4.53 21.38
C GLY A 161 -27.73 4.59 22.26
N TYR A 162 -27.26 3.42 22.74
CA TYR A 162 -26.01 3.34 23.50
C TYR A 162 -24.80 3.32 22.56
N PHE A 163 -23.80 4.12 22.89
CA PHE A 163 -22.53 4.17 22.18
C PHE A 163 -21.35 4.21 23.15
N LYS A 164 -20.19 3.77 22.68
CA LYS A 164 -18.88 3.88 23.35
C LYS A 164 -18.21 5.20 22.94
N SER A 165 -17.25 5.67 23.74
CA SER A 165 -16.56 6.95 23.46
C SER A 165 -15.93 7.01 22.06
N GLY A 166 -15.40 5.88 21.56
CA GLY A 166 -14.81 5.79 20.22
C GLY A 166 -15.81 5.82 19.04
N ASP A 167 -17.12 5.67 19.29
CA ASP A 167 -18.13 5.63 18.23
C ASP A 167 -18.53 7.04 17.74
N MET A 168 -18.17 8.09 18.49
CA MET A 168 -18.54 9.48 18.21
C MET A 168 -17.30 10.36 18.00
N VAL A 169 -17.46 11.52 17.33
CA VAL A 169 -16.37 12.49 17.20
C VAL A 169 -15.95 13.03 18.57
N LYS A 170 -14.65 13.17 18.79
CA LYS A 170 -14.06 13.43 20.12
C LYS A 170 -14.76 14.53 20.95
N PRO A 171 -15.05 15.74 20.42
CA PRO A 171 -15.69 16.77 21.23
C PRO A 171 -17.12 16.39 21.68
N PHE A 172 -17.84 15.62 20.85
CA PHE A 172 -19.15 15.09 21.20
C PHE A 172 -19.03 14.03 22.29
N ALA A 173 -18.14 13.05 22.10
CA ALA A 173 -17.90 11.98 23.07
C ALA A 173 -17.47 12.54 24.43
N ASP A 174 -16.49 13.44 24.47
CA ASP A 174 -15.98 14.07 25.70
C ASP A 174 -17.11 14.77 26.46
N SER A 175 -18.02 15.48 25.76
CA SER A 175 -19.17 16.10 26.40
C SER A 175 -20.22 15.10 26.84
N ALA A 176 -20.54 14.07 26.05
CA ALA A 176 -21.56 13.09 26.40
C ALA A 176 -21.16 12.23 27.61
N PHE A 177 -19.88 11.85 27.69
CA PHE A 177 -19.34 11.02 28.78
C PHE A 177 -19.01 11.79 30.06
N SER A 178 -19.00 13.13 30.03
CA SER A 178 -18.82 13.97 31.23
C SER A 178 -20.14 14.34 31.92
N LEU A 179 -21.28 14.13 31.25
CA LEU A 179 -22.61 14.42 31.78
C LEU A 179 -23.16 13.27 32.61
N LYS A 180 -23.99 13.60 33.61
CA LYS A 180 -24.77 12.62 34.36
C LYS A 180 -26.07 12.29 33.64
N LYS A 181 -26.68 11.16 34.02
CA LYS A 181 -28.01 10.77 33.55
C LYS A 181 -29.02 11.89 33.77
N GLY A 182 -29.71 12.27 32.69
CA GLY A 182 -30.71 13.34 32.65
C GLY A 182 -30.15 14.73 32.34
N GLU A 183 -28.82 14.93 32.40
CA GLU A 183 -28.21 16.24 32.16
C GLU A 183 -28.16 16.59 30.67
N ILE A 184 -28.11 17.90 30.41
CA ILE A 184 -28.04 18.49 29.07
C ILE A 184 -26.73 19.27 28.97
N SER A 185 -25.95 19.01 27.92
CA SER A 185 -24.68 19.67 27.64
C SER A 185 -24.83 21.18 27.47
N ASP A 186 -23.71 21.90 27.54
CA ASP A 186 -23.60 23.18 26.84
C ASP A 186 -23.58 22.96 25.31
N LEU A 187 -23.43 24.03 24.53
CA LEU A 187 -23.29 23.92 23.08
C LEU A 187 -21.95 23.28 22.72
N VAL A 188 -22.00 22.10 22.10
CA VAL A 188 -20.81 21.34 21.71
C VAL A 188 -20.53 21.57 20.24
N ARG A 189 -19.38 22.18 19.90
CA ARG A 189 -18.97 22.38 18.52
C ARG A 189 -18.21 21.17 18.00
N THR A 190 -18.61 20.65 16.85
CA THR A 190 -17.89 19.62 16.09
C THR A 190 -17.75 20.03 14.63
N ARG A 191 -17.10 19.20 13.81
CA ARG A 191 -17.04 19.39 12.35
C ARG A 191 -18.41 19.40 11.65
N PHE A 192 -19.45 18.89 12.31
CA PHE A 192 -20.81 18.81 11.74
C PHE A 192 -21.68 20.01 12.10
N GLY A 193 -21.25 20.84 13.05
CA GLY A 193 -22.02 21.97 13.55
C GLY A 193 -22.05 22.06 15.07
N ILE A 194 -23.15 22.58 15.60
CA ILE A 194 -23.39 22.76 17.04
C ILE A 194 -24.38 21.70 17.52
N HIS A 195 -24.01 21.02 18.59
CA HIS A 195 -24.78 19.94 19.19
C HIS A 195 -25.28 20.36 20.56
N ILE A 196 -26.52 20.00 20.87
CA ILE A 196 -27.04 19.95 22.24
C ILE A 196 -27.26 18.48 22.55
N ILE A 197 -26.63 17.98 23.60
CA ILE A 197 -26.63 16.57 23.96
C ILE A 197 -27.39 16.42 25.27
N LYS A 198 -28.28 15.43 25.35
CA LYS A 198 -28.93 15.02 26.61
C LYS A 198 -28.60 13.56 26.87
N VAL A 199 -28.03 13.28 28.03
CA VAL A 199 -27.79 11.89 28.43
C VAL A 199 -29.08 11.31 29.01
N GLU A 200 -29.56 10.23 28.40
CA GLU A 200 -30.76 9.52 28.84
C GLU A 200 -30.42 8.39 29.81
N ASP A 201 -29.28 7.72 29.62
CA ASP A 201 -28.82 6.66 30.50
C ASP A 201 -27.31 6.44 30.39
N ILE A 202 -26.71 5.92 31.46
CA ILE A 202 -25.28 5.57 31.51
C ILE A 202 -25.18 4.11 31.98
N LYS A 203 -24.49 3.30 31.19
CA LYS A 203 -24.01 1.98 31.60
C LYS A 203 -22.54 2.14 31.97
N GLU A 204 -22.25 2.04 33.26
CA GLU A 204 -20.88 2.12 33.77
C GLU A 204 -20.01 1.03 33.17
N GLU A 205 -18.70 1.28 33.15
CA GLU A 205 -17.77 0.21 32.85
C GLU A 205 -17.91 -0.92 33.89
N SER A 206 -17.79 -2.15 33.42
CA SER A 206 -17.84 -3.31 34.31
C SER A 206 -17.00 -4.43 33.72
N VAL A 207 -16.48 -5.29 34.59
CA VAL A 207 -15.85 -6.54 34.15
C VAL A 207 -16.93 -7.61 34.21
N GLN A 208 -17.11 -8.35 33.11
CA GLN A 208 -18.08 -9.45 33.08
C GLN A 208 -17.70 -10.48 34.14
N PRO A 209 -18.60 -10.84 35.07
CA PRO A 209 -18.30 -11.80 36.13
C PRO A 209 -17.87 -13.15 35.55
N LEU A 210 -16.92 -13.82 36.21
CA LEU A 210 -16.44 -15.14 35.80
C LEU A 210 -17.58 -16.11 35.49
N ALA A 211 -18.65 -16.12 36.29
CA ALA A 211 -19.81 -16.99 36.05
C ALA A 211 -20.45 -16.82 34.65
N GLN A 212 -20.40 -15.61 34.07
CA GLN A 212 -20.94 -15.32 32.73
C GLN A 212 -19.96 -15.73 31.63
N VAL A 213 -18.65 -15.63 31.88
CA VAL A 213 -17.60 -15.87 30.88
C VAL A 213 -16.83 -17.18 31.09
N LYS A 214 -17.21 -18.01 32.06
CA LYS A 214 -16.50 -19.25 32.45
C LYS A 214 -16.25 -20.17 31.26
N GLY A 215 -17.23 -20.31 30.36
CA GLY A 215 -17.08 -21.14 29.15
C GLY A 215 -16.05 -20.58 28.16
N ALA A 216 -15.98 -19.26 28.01
CA ALA A 216 -14.98 -18.61 27.16
C ALA A 216 -13.58 -18.72 27.77
N VAL A 217 -13.45 -18.49 29.08
CA VAL A 217 -12.20 -18.68 29.83
C VAL A 217 -11.70 -20.12 29.69
N LEU A 218 -12.56 -21.10 29.95
CA LEU A 218 -12.22 -22.52 29.81
C LEU A 218 -11.75 -22.85 28.39
N LYS A 219 -12.42 -22.32 27.37
CA LYS A 219 -12.03 -22.52 25.98
C LYS A 219 -10.64 -21.93 25.71
N SER A 220 -10.39 -20.68 26.08
CA SER A 220 -9.08 -20.03 25.88
C SER A 220 -7.96 -20.77 26.60
N LEU A 221 -8.19 -21.21 27.83
CA LEU A 221 -7.22 -21.95 28.62
C LEU A 221 -6.92 -23.32 27.99
N LYS A 222 -7.96 -24.03 27.51
CA LYS A 222 -7.77 -25.28 26.77
C LYS A 222 -6.98 -25.09 25.47
N GLU A 223 -7.27 -24.03 24.71
CA GLU A 223 -6.54 -23.70 23.49
C GLU A 223 -5.07 -23.34 23.77
N GLU A 224 -4.78 -22.65 24.86
CA GLU A 224 -3.42 -22.32 25.28
C GLU A 224 -2.63 -23.57 25.66
N ARG A 225 -3.18 -24.40 26.56
CA ARG A 225 -2.54 -25.65 26.95
C ARG A 225 -2.38 -26.63 25.80
N SER A 226 -3.34 -26.70 24.90
CA SER A 226 -3.24 -27.63 23.78
C SER A 226 -2.16 -27.20 22.77
N ARG A 227 -1.90 -25.89 22.64
CA ARG A 227 -0.73 -25.38 21.90
C ARG A 227 0.58 -25.75 22.59
N GLU A 228 0.65 -25.62 23.92
CA GLU A 228 1.84 -26.01 24.69
C GLU A 228 2.12 -27.52 24.56
N ILE A 229 1.09 -28.36 24.67
CA ILE A 229 1.22 -29.81 24.47
C ILE A 229 1.69 -30.12 23.05
N ALA A 230 1.07 -29.51 22.02
CA ALA A 230 1.48 -29.73 20.64
C ALA A 230 2.97 -29.38 20.41
N LEU A 231 3.43 -28.26 20.99
CA LEU A 231 4.84 -27.86 20.93
C LEU A 231 5.74 -28.87 21.63
N GLN A 232 5.40 -29.27 22.86
CA GLN A 232 6.17 -30.26 23.62
C GLN A 232 6.26 -31.61 22.90
N ARG A 233 5.17 -32.05 22.27
CA ARG A 233 5.14 -33.28 21.45
C ARG A 233 6.03 -33.14 20.23
N ALA A 234 5.96 -32.02 19.52
CA ALA A 234 6.83 -31.73 18.39
C ALA A 234 8.32 -31.72 18.77
N GLU A 235 8.68 -31.10 19.90
CA GLU A 235 10.05 -31.07 20.41
C GLU A 235 10.56 -32.48 20.78
N SER A 236 9.75 -33.25 21.50
CA SER A 236 10.08 -34.63 21.86
C SER A 236 10.27 -35.51 20.61
N PHE A 237 9.43 -35.28 19.60
CA PHE A 237 9.49 -35.98 18.32
C PHE A 237 10.75 -35.63 17.52
N ILE A 238 11.24 -34.39 17.59
CA ILE A 238 12.53 -34.01 17.00
C ILE A 238 13.65 -34.84 17.61
N ASP A 239 13.71 -34.94 18.94
CA ASP A 239 14.74 -35.71 19.64
C ASP A 239 14.70 -37.19 19.25
N ARG A 240 13.50 -37.77 19.16
CA ARG A 240 13.32 -39.16 18.68
C ARG A 240 13.77 -39.33 17.23
N SER A 241 13.35 -38.43 16.35
CA SER A 241 13.71 -38.46 14.93
C SER A 241 15.22 -38.37 14.72
N ARG A 242 15.90 -37.51 15.49
CA ARG A 242 17.37 -37.38 15.47
C ARG A 242 18.07 -38.62 16.03
N ALA A 243 17.55 -39.21 17.11
CA ALA A 243 18.11 -40.43 17.69
C ALA A 243 18.06 -41.63 16.72
N LEU A 244 17.04 -41.68 15.85
CA LEU A 244 16.87 -42.72 14.84
C LEU A 244 17.50 -42.38 13.47
N ASP A 245 17.93 -41.13 13.28
CA ASP A 245 18.33 -40.56 11.97
C ASP A 245 17.26 -40.75 10.88
N ASP A 246 15.99 -40.80 11.28
CA ASP A 246 14.87 -41.22 10.42
C ASP A 246 13.53 -40.75 11.01
N LEU A 247 12.98 -39.65 10.46
CA LEU A 247 11.71 -39.08 10.90
C LEU A 247 10.54 -40.05 10.63
N GLN A 248 10.60 -40.80 9.54
CA GLN A 248 9.53 -41.73 9.18
C GLN A 248 9.44 -42.92 10.14
N LYS A 249 10.58 -43.43 10.61
CA LYS A 249 10.60 -44.45 11.68
C LYS A 249 10.10 -43.91 13.01
N ALA A 250 10.52 -42.71 13.41
CA ALA A 250 10.02 -42.07 14.63
C ALA A 250 8.49 -41.92 14.58
N ALA A 251 7.96 -41.47 13.43
CA ALA A 251 6.52 -41.32 13.24
C ALA A 251 5.78 -42.67 13.34
N ALA A 252 6.34 -43.74 12.77
CA ALA A 252 5.74 -45.06 12.85
C ALA A 252 5.69 -45.63 14.28
N GLU A 253 6.70 -45.37 15.11
CA GLU A 253 6.72 -45.79 16.52
C GLU A 253 5.68 -45.06 17.38
N GLU A 254 5.39 -43.79 17.05
CA GLU A 254 4.40 -42.97 17.74
C GLU A 254 3.00 -43.00 17.09
N GLY A 255 2.85 -43.71 15.96
CA GLY A 255 1.60 -43.79 15.21
C GLY A 255 1.19 -42.49 14.50
N LEU A 256 2.14 -41.63 14.17
CA LEU A 256 1.93 -40.33 13.53
C LEU A 256 1.93 -40.44 11.99
N GLU A 257 1.10 -39.62 11.34
CA GLU A 257 1.02 -39.54 9.87
C GLU A 257 2.18 -38.70 9.31
N VAL A 258 2.94 -39.27 8.37
CA VAL A 258 3.98 -38.56 7.60
C VAL A 258 3.42 -38.12 6.26
N LYS A 259 3.63 -36.85 5.92
CA LYS A 259 3.28 -36.26 4.61
C LYS A 259 4.52 -35.85 3.87
N GLU A 260 4.45 -35.81 2.54
CA GLU A 260 5.54 -35.39 1.67
C GLU A 260 5.12 -34.13 0.88
N SER A 261 6.02 -33.16 0.78
CA SER A 261 5.76 -31.90 0.07
C SER A 261 5.90 -32.05 -1.45
N GLY A 262 6.77 -32.94 -1.92
CA GLY A 262 7.32 -32.86 -3.28
C GLY A 262 8.32 -31.69 -3.41
N LEU A 263 8.86 -31.51 -4.62
CA LEU A 263 9.87 -30.48 -4.91
C LEU A 263 9.29 -29.07 -4.99
N PHE A 264 9.85 -28.14 -4.21
CA PHE A 264 9.51 -26.71 -4.26
C PHE A 264 10.78 -25.85 -4.22
N ALA A 265 10.73 -24.66 -4.84
CA ALA A 265 11.81 -23.66 -4.79
C ALA A 265 11.66 -22.70 -3.59
N ALA A 266 12.73 -22.01 -3.21
CA ALA A 266 12.76 -21.15 -2.02
C ALA A 266 11.73 -20.00 -2.03
N ALA A 267 11.33 -19.52 -3.21
CA ALA A 267 10.33 -18.46 -3.36
C ALA A 267 8.89 -18.99 -3.56
N GLU A 268 8.72 -20.31 -3.70
CA GLU A 268 7.43 -20.94 -3.95
C GLU A 268 6.73 -21.33 -2.63
N PRO A 269 5.39 -21.40 -2.61
CA PRO A 269 4.68 -22.03 -1.51
C PRO A 269 5.08 -23.49 -1.35
N ILE A 270 5.22 -23.95 -0.11
CA ILE A 270 5.41 -25.38 0.18
C ILE A 270 4.08 -26.07 -0.09
N PRO A 271 4.02 -27.12 -0.94
CA PRO A 271 2.78 -27.83 -1.18
C PRO A 271 2.16 -28.34 0.13
N GLN A 272 0.84 -28.14 0.29
CA GLN A 272 0.03 -28.46 1.49
C GLN A 272 0.31 -27.64 2.76
N LEU A 273 1.46 -26.95 2.87
CA LEU A 273 1.77 -26.07 4.00
C LEU A 273 1.58 -24.58 3.67
N GLY A 274 1.54 -24.20 2.39
CA GLY A 274 1.28 -22.82 1.95
C GLY A 274 2.54 -21.95 1.89
N ARG A 275 2.35 -20.63 1.91
CA ARG A 275 3.43 -19.66 1.69
C ARG A 275 4.03 -19.18 3.00
N HIS A 276 5.25 -19.64 3.28
CA HIS A 276 5.99 -19.34 4.51
C HIS A 276 7.47 -19.03 4.21
N PRO A 277 7.82 -17.79 3.84
CA PRO A 277 9.20 -17.42 3.52
C PRO A 277 10.20 -17.79 4.62
N GLU A 278 9.83 -17.57 5.88
CA GLU A 278 10.62 -17.89 7.07
C GLU A 278 10.88 -19.40 7.23
N ILE A 279 9.91 -20.24 6.87
CA ILE A 279 10.07 -21.70 6.90
C ILE A 279 10.93 -22.17 5.72
N ASN A 280 10.74 -21.57 4.54
CA ASN A 280 11.55 -21.89 3.35
C ASN A 280 13.04 -21.62 3.61
N GLU A 281 13.39 -20.49 4.24
CA GLU A 281 14.78 -20.19 4.61
C GLU A 281 15.39 -21.28 5.50
N ILE A 282 14.64 -21.75 6.50
CA ILE A 282 15.07 -22.83 7.37
C ILE A 282 15.26 -24.12 6.57
N ILE A 283 14.26 -24.55 5.80
CA ILE A 283 14.32 -25.80 5.03
C ILE A 283 15.49 -25.79 4.03
N PHE A 284 15.73 -24.68 3.34
CA PHE A 284 16.82 -24.56 2.37
C PHE A 284 18.20 -24.54 3.02
N SER A 285 18.29 -24.25 4.33
CA SER A 285 19.52 -24.34 5.11
C SER A 285 19.83 -25.75 5.64
N LEU A 286 18.85 -26.66 5.61
CA LEU A 286 19.02 -28.04 6.07
C LEU A 286 19.91 -28.85 5.11
N ARG A 287 20.67 -29.78 5.68
CA ARG A 287 21.37 -30.84 4.93
C ARG A 287 20.43 -32.00 4.68
N LEU A 288 20.75 -32.82 3.67
CA LEU A 288 19.99 -34.03 3.38
C LEU A 288 19.91 -34.92 4.63
N LYS A 289 18.70 -35.41 4.94
CA LYS A 289 18.28 -36.13 6.16
C LYS A 289 18.26 -35.31 7.45
N GLU A 290 18.61 -34.04 7.43
CA GLU A 290 18.55 -33.21 8.64
C GLU A 290 17.08 -32.92 9.01
N VAL A 291 16.78 -33.06 10.31
CA VAL A 291 15.47 -32.76 10.90
C VAL A 291 15.43 -31.29 11.30
N SER A 292 14.39 -30.59 10.87
CA SER A 292 14.16 -29.18 11.14
C SER A 292 13.97 -28.90 12.64
N PRO A 293 14.14 -27.65 13.09
CA PRO A 293 13.47 -27.19 14.31
C PRO A 293 11.95 -27.29 14.16
N VAL A 294 11.19 -27.00 15.24
CA VAL A 294 9.74 -26.89 15.14
C VAL A 294 9.40 -25.69 14.26
N LEU A 295 8.66 -25.94 13.18
CA LEU A 295 8.19 -24.97 12.22
C LEU A 295 6.74 -24.63 12.54
N ARG A 296 6.40 -23.34 12.64
CA ARG A 296 5.04 -22.90 12.98
C ARG A 296 4.25 -22.56 11.73
N VAL A 297 3.23 -23.35 11.42
CA VAL A 297 2.33 -23.15 10.26
C VAL A 297 0.95 -22.75 10.80
N GLY A 298 0.70 -21.45 10.92
CA GLY A 298 -0.47 -20.95 11.64
C GLY A 298 -0.35 -21.25 13.14
N ASP A 299 -1.26 -22.07 13.66
CA ASP A 299 -1.22 -22.58 15.04
C ASP A 299 -0.57 -23.97 15.14
N ASP A 300 -0.38 -24.66 14.02
CA ASP A 300 0.17 -26.00 13.98
C ASP A 300 1.69 -25.99 14.15
N GLN A 301 2.18 -27.00 14.86
CA GLN A 301 3.61 -27.27 14.99
C GLN A 301 4.00 -28.34 13.97
N VAL A 302 5.00 -28.09 13.16
CA VAL A 302 5.43 -28.98 12.07
C VAL A 302 6.90 -29.34 12.25
N VAL A 303 7.20 -30.63 12.17
CA VAL A 303 8.58 -31.14 12.17
C VAL A 303 8.82 -31.76 10.81
N ALA A 304 9.86 -31.29 10.11
CA ALA A 304 10.21 -31.72 8.77
C ALA A 304 11.58 -32.39 8.75
N GLN A 305 11.80 -33.29 7.78
CA GLN A 305 13.11 -33.82 7.43
C GLN A 305 13.34 -33.62 5.94
N LEU A 306 14.51 -33.12 5.58
CA LEU A 306 14.88 -32.94 4.18
C LEU A 306 15.21 -34.29 3.54
N VAL A 307 14.49 -34.67 2.49
CA VAL A 307 14.64 -35.99 1.84
C VAL A 307 15.21 -35.90 0.43
N GLU A 308 15.16 -34.73 -0.21
CA GLU A 308 15.73 -34.52 -1.54
C GLU A 308 16.27 -33.10 -1.71
N ILE A 309 17.45 -33.00 -2.33
CA ILE A 309 18.02 -31.74 -2.81
C ILE A 309 18.15 -31.86 -4.32
N GLN A 310 17.51 -30.93 -5.02
CA GLN A 310 17.74 -30.72 -6.44
C GLN A 310 18.54 -29.43 -6.59
N ASP A 311 19.84 -29.56 -6.87
CA ASP A 311 20.73 -28.40 -6.99
C ASP A 311 20.35 -27.51 -8.18
N SER A 312 20.65 -26.21 -8.02
CA SER A 312 20.54 -25.28 -9.12
C SER A 312 21.49 -25.68 -10.24
N ARG A 313 20.94 -25.85 -11.43
CA ARG A 313 21.71 -26.13 -12.64
C ARG A 313 21.22 -25.29 -13.79
N LEU A 314 22.11 -25.04 -14.74
CA LEU A 314 21.70 -24.52 -16.03
C LEU A 314 20.91 -25.61 -16.76
N LYS A 315 19.80 -25.21 -17.39
CA LYS A 315 19.17 -26.07 -18.39
C LYS A 315 20.15 -26.32 -19.52
N GLU A 316 20.06 -27.48 -20.15
CA GLU A 316 20.68 -27.69 -21.46
C GLU A 316 19.85 -27.00 -22.55
N PHE A 317 20.47 -26.71 -23.69
CA PHE A 317 19.77 -26.03 -24.79
C PHE A 317 18.48 -26.76 -25.19
N ALA A 318 18.51 -28.10 -25.28
CA ALA A 318 17.33 -28.90 -25.62
C ALA A 318 16.18 -28.74 -24.60
N GLU A 319 16.48 -28.52 -23.32
CA GLU A 319 15.46 -28.30 -22.27
C GLU A 319 14.90 -26.88 -22.29
N ALA A 320 15.66 -25.92 -22.81
CA ALA A 320 15.30 -24.50 -22.86
C ALA A 320 14.86 -24.02 -24.26
N GLN A 321 15.01 -24.85 -25.30
CA GLN A 321 14.94 -24.44 -26.71
C GLN A 321 13.72 -23.60 -27.05
N GLU A 322 12.53 -24.03 -26.64
CA GLU A 322 11.28 -23.31 -26.90
C GLU A 322 11.28 -21.91 -26.28
N LYS A 323 11.67 -21.81 -25.01
CA LYS A 323 11.74 -20.54 -24.27
C LYS A 323 12.82 -19.62 -24.84
N VAL A 324 13.99 -20.17 -25.15
CA VAL A 324 15.10 -19.41 -25.75
C VAL A 324 14.69 -18.85 -27.10
N GLN A 325 14.03 -19.66 -27.93
CA GLN A 325 13.55 -19.20 -29.23
C GLN A 325 12.53 -18.07 -29.08
N GLU A 326 11.60 -18.18 -28.13
CA GLU A 326 10.63 -17.11 -27.83
C GLU A 326 11.31 -15.81 -27.37
N ASP A 327 12.28 -15.91 -26.45
CA ASP A 327 13.03 -14.75 -25.94
C ASP A 327 13.89 -14.11 -27.03
N TRP A 328 14.54 -14.94 -27.85
CA TRP A 328 15.29 -14.48 -29.01
C TRP A 328 14.39 -13.79 -30.03
N ILE A 329 13.24 -14.38 -30.38
CA ILE A 329 12.25 -13.74 -31.28
C ILE A 329 11.82 -12.40 -30.70
N THR A 330 11.57 -12.33 -29.39
CA THR A 330 11.17 -11.08 -28.72
C THR A 330 12.26 -10.01 -28.83
N GLU A 331 13.52 -10.37 -28.60
CA GLU A 331 14.66 -9.46 -28.75
C GLU A 331 14.85 -9.00 -30.20
N GLN A 332 14.77 -9.92 -31.17
CA GLN A 332 14.87 -9.58 -32.60
C GLN A 332 13.72 -8.69 -33.06
N SER A 333 12.51 -8.97 -32.59
CA SER A 333 11.33 -8.15 -32.91
C SER A 333 11.47 -6.74 -32.35
N LYS A 334 12.05 -6.61 -31.15
CA LYS A 334 12.38 -5.32 -30.55
C LYS A 334 13.44 -4.58 -31.36
N ALA A 335 14.49 -5.26 -31.83
CA ALA A 335 15.50 -4.67 -32.68
C ALA A 335 14.91 -4.17 -34.02
N LEU A 336 14.07 -4.99 -34.67
CA LEU A 336 13.37 -4.61 -35.91
C LEU A 336 12.45 -3.40 -35.71
N ALA A 337 11.64 -3.40 -34.64
CA ALA A 337 10.77 -2.28 -34.32
C ALA A 337 11.56 -0.99 -34.04
N ARG A 338 12.72 -1.10 -33.38
CA ARG A 338 13.61 0.04 -33.14
C ARG A 338 14.13 0.63 -34.45
N THR A 339 14.68 -0.22 -35.32
CA THR A 339 15.19 0.20 -36.64
C THR A 339 14.07 0.83 -37.46
N GLN A 340 12.90 0.20 -37.52
CA GLN A 340 11.78 0.73 -38.27
C GLN A 340 11.28 2.08 -37.71
N ALA A 341 11.23 2.21 -36.38
CA ALA A 341 10.87 3.46 -35.74
C ALA A 341 11.89 4.58 -36.04
N GLN A 342 13.18 4.25 -36.09
CA GLN A 342 14.24 5.20 -36.46
C GLN A 342 14.09 5.66 -37.92
N GLU A 343 13.82 4.74 -38.85
CA GLU A 343 13.57 5.09 -40.26
C GLU A 343 12.34 6.00 -40.43
N TRP A 344 11.25 5.69 -39.72
CA TRP A 344 10.03 6.49 -39.73
C TRP A 344 10.23 7.86 -39.08
N LEU A 345 11.02 7.94 -38.00
CA LEU A 345 11.41 9.20 -37.38
C LEU A 345 12.20 10.05 -38.37
N GLU A 346 13.25 9.52 -38.98
CA GLU A 346 14.07 10.28 -39.93
C GLU A 346 13.27 10.76 -41.14
N THR A 347 12.34 9.94 -41.64
CA THR A 347 11.39 10.33 -42.68
C THR A 347 10.48 11.48 -42.21
N ALA A 348 9.92 11.38 -40.99
CA ALA A 348 9.06 12.41 -40.42
C ALA A 348 9.82 13.72 -40.19
N ARG A 349 11.09 13.67 -39.77
CA ARG A 349 11.97 14.83 -39.60
C ARG A 349 12.25 15.54 -40.91
N GLN A 350 12.59 14.80 -41.97
CA GLN A 350 12.86 15.37 -43.30
C GLN A 350 11.62 16.05 -43.90
N GLN A 351 10.42 15.51 -43.62
CA GLN A 351 9.16 16.02 -44.15
C GLN A 351 8.48 17.04 -43.20
N GLY A 352 8.93 17.14 -41.95
CA GLY A 352 8.23 17.86 -40.89
C GLY A 352 6.81 17.34 -40.62
N ASN A 353 6.51 16.09 -40.97
CA ASN A 353 5.14 15.56 -41.00
C ASN A 353 5.06 14.06 -40.70
N LEU A 354 4.83 13.74 -39.44
CA LEU A 354 4.57 12.40 -38.91
C LEU A 354 3.24 11.84 -39.40
N ALA A 355 2.24 12.68 -39.67
CA ALA A 355 0.93 12.21 -40.11
C ALA A 355 0.99 11.53 -41.49
N GLU A 356 1.87 12.01 -42.37
CA GLU A 356 2.10 11.38 -43.66
C GLU A 356 2.81 10.02 -43.53
N VAL A 357 3.80 9.92 -42.65
CA VAL A 357 4.47 8.65 -42.33
C VAL A 357 3.48 7.66 -41.74
N ALA A 358 2.62 8.09 -40.82
CA ALA A 358 1.59 7.25 -40.23
C ALA A 358 0.59 6.75 -41.27
N ARG A 359 0.11 7.63 -42.16
CA ARG A 359 -0.83 7.27 -43.23
C ARG A 359 -0.26 6.22 -44.18
N ARG A 360 0.98 6.41 -44.65
CA ARG A 360 1.65 5.47 -45.58
C ARG A 360 1.85 4.09 -44.97
N ASN A 361 2.15 4.05 -43.68
CA ASN A 361 2.44 2.82 -42.94
C ASN A 361 1.23 2.28 -42.15
N LYS A 362 0.04 2.86 -42.34
CA LYS A 362 -1.22 2.48 -41.67
C LYS A 362 -1.11 2.52 -40.13
N LEU A 363 -0.31 3.43 -39.60
CA LEU A 363 -0.14 3.63 -38.16
C LEU A 363 -1.26 4.50 -37.60
N LYS A 364 -1.66 4.20 -36.36
CA LYS A 364 -2.59 5.05 -35.62
C LYS A 364 -1.84 6.22 -35.01
N ILE A 365 -2.25 7.44 -35.38
CA ILE A 365 -1.83 8.67 -34.70
C ILE A 365 -2.70 8.83 -33.45
N ASN A 366 -2.04 9.15 -32.34
CA ASN A 366 -2.67 9.51 -31.09
C ASN A 366 -2.20 10.90 -30.67
N GLU A 367 -2.89 11.53 -29.74
CA GLU A 367 -2.53 12.84 -29.20
C GLU A 367 -2.45 12.79 -27.68
N THR A 368 -1.54 13.55 -27.11
CA THR A 368 -1.42 13.68 -25.65
C THR A 368 -2.50 14.56 -25.05
N GLY A 369 -3.12 15.43 -25.86
CA GLY A 369 -3.80 16.62 -25.38
C GLY A 369 -2.80 17.66 -24.84
N LEU A 370 -3.31 18.82 -24.43
CA LEU A 370 -2.49 19.89 -23.85
C LEU A 370 -2.00 19.50 -22.45
N PHE A 371 -0.69 19.50 -22.24
CA PHE A 371 -0.07 19.27 -20.93
C PHE A 371 1.04 20.28 -20.63
N THR A 372 1.37 20.45 -19.35
CA THR A 372 2.47 21.31 -18.85
C THR A 372 3.67 20.46 -18.45
N ALA A 373 4.88 21.02 -18.38
CA ALA A 373 6.08 20.24 -18.01
C ALA A 373 6.00 19.64 -16.59
N ILE A 374 5.22 20.25 -15.69
CA ILE A 374 4.99 19.76 -14.32
C ILE A 374 3.86 18.73 -14.19
N SER A 375 3.15 18.44 -15.28
CA SER A 375 2.04 17.48 -15.31
C SER A 375 2.04 16.74 -16.65
N PRO A 376 3.09 15.94 -16.94
CA PRO A 376 3.19 15.21 -18.19
C PRO A 376 2.11 14.11 -18.31
N PRO A 377 1.79 13.67 -19.54
CA PRO A 377 0.79 12.63 -19.75
C PRO A 377 1.30 11.27 -19.23
N PRO A 378 0.39 10.35 -18.82
CA PRO A 378 0.78 9.02 -18.33
C PRO A 378 1.66 8.22 -19.30
N LEU A 379 1.50 8.46 -20.61
CA LEU A 379 2.31 7.88 -21.68
C LEU A 379 3.82 8.01 -21.45
N PHE A 380 4.28 9.06 -20.77
CA PHE A 380 5.71 9.31 -20.61
C PHE A 380 6.32 8.43 -19.51
N GLY A 381 5.51 7.83 -18.65
CA GLY A 381 5.99 7.07 -17.48
C GLY A 381 6.99 7.91 -16.67
N ASN A 382 8.20 7.38 -16.49
CA ASN A 382 9.30 8.03 -15.77
C ASN A 382 10.31 8.76 -16.69
N GLN A 383 10.00 8.95 -17.98
CA GLN A 383 10.92 9.51 -18.98
C GLN A 383 10.98 11.04 -18.88
N ARG A 384 11.94 11.55 -18.09
CA ARG A 384 12.17 13.00 -17.96
C ARG A 384 12.63 13.65 -19.26
N ASP A 385 13.43 12.95 -20.05
CA ASP A 385 13.98 13.49 -21.30
C ASP A 385 12.89 13.73 -22.34
N MET A 386 11.84 12.88 -22.37
CA MET A 386 10.66 13.13 -23.22
C MET A 386 9.95 14.44 -22.85
N VAL A 387 9.85 14.77 -21.56
CA VAL A 387 9.27 16.05 -21.12
C VAL A 387 10.12 17.22 -21.59
N ILE A 388 11.44 17.12 -21.40
CA ILE A 388 12.37 18.18 -21.83
C ILE A 388 12.26 18.40 -23.33
N THR A 389 12.27 17.33 -24.12
CA THR A 389 12.15 17.41 -25.58
C THR A 389 10.79 17.96 -26.00
N ALA A 390 9.69 17.54 -25.40
CA ALA A 390 8.36 18.03 -25.75
C ALA A 390 8.26 19.56 -25.73
N PHE A 391 8.92 20.20 -24.76
CA PHE A 391 8.95 21.65 -24.58
C PHE A 391 10.09 22.37 -25.33
N SER A 392 11.00 21.64 -25.99
CA SER A 392 12.05 22.22 -26.84
C SER A 392 11.70 22.23 -28.33
N LEU A 393 10.66 21.49 -28.75
CA LEU A 393 10.17 21.46 -30.12
C LEU A 393 9.56 22.80 -30.54
N THR A 394 9.68 23.11 -31.84
CA THR A 394 9.16 24.34 -32.45
C THR A 394 8.39 24.02 -33.72
N PRO A 395 7.51 24.91 -34.24
CA PRO A 395 6.87 24.70 -35.54
C PRO A 395 7.87 24.48 -36.69
N GLU A 396 9.06 25.08 -36.61
CA GLU A 396 10.14 24.92 -37.60
C GLU A 396 10.88 23.58 -37.44
N GLN A 397 10.90 23.00 -36.24
CA GLN A 397 11.49 21.70 -35.93
C GLN A 397 10.53 20.88 -35.06
N PRO A 398 9.40 20.40 -35.64
CA PRO A 398 8.31 19.83 -34.85
C PRO A 398 8.56 18.37 -34.47
N VAL A 399 9.56 17.70 -35.07
CA VAL A 399 9.88 16.29 -34.82
C VAL A 399 11.27 16.19 -34.14
N PRO A 400 11.41 15.45 -33.03
CA PRO A 400 12.67 15.34 -32.29
C PRO A 400 13.70 14.50 -33.04
N SER A 401 14.93 14.43 -32.52
CA SER A 401 16.03 13.68 -33.15
C SER A 401 16.18 12.22 -32.70
N GLU A 402 15.34 11.77 -31.77
CA GLU A 402 15.44 10.43 -31.20
C GLU A 402 14.07 9.75 -31.08
N VAL A 403 14.11 8.42 -31.09
CA VAL A 403 12.95 7.56 -30.79
C VAL A 403 12.98 7.26 -29.30
N TYR A 404 11.84 7.35 -28.64
CA TYR A 404 11.71 7.04 -27.22
C TYR A 404 11.22 5.61 -27.01
N GLU A 405 11.67 4.97 -25.94
CA GLU A 405 11.17 3.65 -25.52
C GLU A 405 10.44 3.78 -24.19
N VAL A 406 9.16 3.41 -24.18
CA VAL A 406 8.32 3.38 -22.97
C VAL A 406 7.70 2.00 -22.84
N ASP A 407 7.96 1.32 -21.73
CA ASP A 407 7.43 -0.02 -21.43
C ASP A 407 7.62 -1.02 -22.59
N GLY A 408 8.79 -0.97 -23.23
CA GLY A 408 9.15 -1.82 -24.38
C GLY A 408 8.52 -1.42 -25.71
N THR A 409 7.74 -0.34 -25.77
CA THR A 409 7.15 0.20 -27.01
C THR A 409 7.91 1.42 -27.48
N PHE A 410 8.18 1.53 -28.79
CA PHE A 410 8.86 2.69 -29.35
C PHE A 410 7.86 3.79 -29.72
N ILE A 411 8.19 5.03 -29.39
CA ILE A 411 7.33 6.20 -29.56
C ILE A 411 8.05 7.23 -30.43
N ILE A 412 7.36 7.67 -31.49
CA ILE A 412 7.78 8.78 -32.34
C ILE A 412 6.82 9.93 -32.08
N LEU A 413 7.37 11.10 -31.75
CA LEU A 413 6.61 12.28 -31.36
C LEU A 413 6.64 13.34 -32.47
N GLN A 414 5.62 14.18 -32.52
CA GLN A 414 5.61 15.44 -33.25
C GLN A 414 4.87 16.49 -32.43
N LEU A 415 5.37 17.73 -32.39
CA LEU A 415 4.63 18.88 -31.91
C LEU A 415 3.40 19.13 -32.80
N GLU A 416 2.21 18.96 -32.23
CA GLU A 416 0.95 19.26 -32.91
C GLU A 416 0.59 20.73 -32.71
N ASN A 417 0.65 21.21 -31.47
CA ASN A 417 0.52 22.62 -31.16
C ASN A 417 1.23 22.98 -29.85
N SER A 418 1.58 24.24 -29.73
CA SER A 418 2.04 24.85 -28.49
C SER A 418 1.13 26.01 -28.13
N GLN A 419 0.89 26.16 -26.83
CA GLN A 419 0.17 27.28 -26.23
C GLN A 419 1.09 27.93 -25.19
N PRO A 420 1.93 28.88 -25.61
CA PRO A 420 2.75 29.65 -24.69
C PRO A 420 1.88 30.43 -23.71
N ALA A 421 2.33 30.51 -22.46
CA ALA A 421 1.68 31.34 -21.47
C ALA A 421 1.79 32.83 -21.85
N SER A 422 0.68 33.55 -21.73
CA SER A 422 0.59 34.96 -22.14
C SER A 422 1.35 35.89 -21.20
N GLU A 423 1.91 36.96 -21.76
CA GLU A 423 2.54 38.05 -20.99
C GLU A 423 1.60 38.66 -19.94
N ASP A 424 0.32 38.90 -20.27
CA ASP A 424 -0.69 39.38 -19.31
C ASP A 424 -0.86 38.42 -18.12
N GLY A 425 -0.85 37.12 -18.39
CA GLY A 425 -0.84 36.07 -17.37
C GLY A 425 0.40 36.14 -16.48
N PHE A 426 1.58 36.37 -17.06
CA PHE A 426 2.81 36.54 -16.30
C PHE A 426 2.72 37.76 -15.37
N GLN A 427 2.28 38.91 -15.89
CA GLN A 427 2.15 40.14 -15.09
C GLN A 427 1.17 39.97 -13.92
N LYS A 428 0.08 39.22 -14.11
CA LYS A 428 -0.88 38.90 -13.02
C LYS A 428 -0.29 38.02 -11.92
N GLU A 429 0.65 37.13 -12.25
CA GLU A 429 1.23 36.18 -11.29
C GLU A 429 2.61 36.60 -10.77
N LYS A 430 3.24 37.63 -11.35
CA LYS A 430 4.62 38.05 -11.07
C LYS A 430 4.92 38.21 -9.59
N ASP A 431 4.07 38.91 -8.84
CA ASP A 431 4.26 39.12 -7.40
C ASP A 431 4.15 37.83 -6.58
N TYR A 432 3.27 36.92 -6.99
CA TYR A 432 3.12 35.61 -6.36
C TYR A 432 4.37 34.75 -6.62
N LEU A 433 4.82 34.68 -7.86
CA LEU A 433 6.04 33.95 -8.26
C LEU A 433 7.29 34.49 -7.55
N ALA A 434 7.42 35.82 -7.43
CA ALA A 434 8.51 36.46 -6.71
C ALA A 434 8.60 35.96 -5.26
N LYS A 435 7.45 35.91 -4.56
CA LYS A 435 7.38 35.44 -3.17
C LYS A 435 7.70 33.96 -3.06
N GLN A 436 7.11 33.13 -3.92
CA GLN A 436 7.30 31.69 -3.95
C GLN A 436 8.77 31.31 -4.21
N LEU A 437 9.35 31.82 -5.30
CA LEU A 437 10.75 31.54 -5.66
C LEU A 437 11.73 32.10 -4.63
N LEU A 438 11.43 33.26 -4.03
CA LEU A 438 12.26 33.81 -2.97
C LEU A 438 12.25 32.89 -1.75
N GLN A 439 11.09 32.40 -1.35
CA GLN A 439 10.97 31.47 -0.23
C GLN A 439 11.73 30.17 -0.50
N ALA A 440 11.52 29.56 -1.67
CA ALA A 440 12.22 28.35 -2.09
C ALA A 440 13.75 28.54 -2.08
N LYS A 441 14.26 29.68 -2.58
CA LYS A 441 15.69 29.99 -2.54
C LYS A 441 16.23 30.16 -1.12
N LYS A 442 15.47 30.81 -0.23
CA LYS A 442 15.87 30.97 1.18
C LYS A 442 15.98 29.61 1.87
N GLU A 443 15.01 28.74 1.67
CA GLU A 443 15.02 27.37 2.18
C GLU A 443 16.20 26.57 1.63
N GLN A 444 16.40 26.59 0.31
CA GLN A 444 17.53 25.89 -0.32
C GLN A 444 18.88 26.39 0.21
N THR A 445 19.04 27.71 0.36
CA THR A 445 20.26 28.32 0.92
C THR A 445 20.48 27.90 2.36
N PHE A 446 19.42 27.89 3.18
CA PHE A 446 19.48 27.45 4.57
C PHE A 446 19.82 25.96 4.68
N SER A 447 19.19 25.10 3.88
CA SER A 447 19.47 23.66 3.82
C SER A 447 20.91 23.37 3.38
N ARG A 448 21.41 24.05 2.33
CA ARG A 448 22.82 23.93 1.91
C ARG A 448 23.77 24.36 3.03
N TRP A 449 23.46 25.45 3.73
CA TRP A 449 24.25 25.90 4.87
C TRP A 449 24.25 24.89 6.02
N ILE A 450 23.08 24.37 6.42
CA ILE A 450 22.96 23.32 7.45
C ILE A 450 23.77 22.08 7.06
N ASN A 451 23.65 21.61 5.82
CA ASN A 451 24.38 20.44 5.32
C ASN A 451 25.90 20.68 5.35
N SER A 452 26.35 21.85 4.92
CA SER A 452 27.77 22.24 5.01
C SER A 452 28.26 22.29 6.47
N ARG A 453 27.44 22.83 7.40
CA ARG A 453 27.78 22.84 8.84
C ARG A 453 27.84 21.44 9.43
N ARG A 454 26.89 20.56 9.08
CA ARG A 454 26.88 19.15 9.52
C ARG A 454 28.11 18.39 9.04
N GLN A 455 28.52 18.58 7.79
CA GLN A 455 29.74 17.96 7.25
C GLN A 455 31.03 18.44 7.93
N GLN A 456 31.04 19.68 8.42
CA GLN A 456 32.20 20.30 9.08
C GLN A 456 32.21 20.14 10.61
N ALA A 457 31.12 19.62 11.19
CA ALA A 457 31.00 19.44 12.63
C ALA A 457 31.49 18.04 13.02
N ASP A 458 32.22 17.94 14.13
CA ASP A 458 32.57 16.67 14.77
C ASP A 458 31.34 16.16 15.55
N ILE A 459 30.52 15.33 14.90
CA ILE A 459 29.26 14.81 15.46
C ILE A 459 29.51 13.39 15.95
N LYS A 460 29.54 13.19 17.28
CA LYS A 460 29.52 11.87 17.92
C LYS A 460 28.07 11.44 18.16
N MET A 461 27.62 10.42 17.45
CA MET A 461 26.35 9.74 17.73
C MET A 461 26.60 8.75 18.88
N LEU A 462 26.08 9.06 20.07
CA LEU A 462 26.03 8.08 21.15
C LEU A 462 24.87 7.12 20.85
N GLN A 463 25.17 5.87 20.53
CA GLN A 463 24.17 4.80 20.55
C GLN A 463 23.73 4.63 22.00
N GLU A 464 22.44 4.85 22.27
CA GLU A 464 21.84 4.38 23.52
C GLU A 464 21.90 2.85 23.54
N LEU A 465 22.37 2.33 24.68
CA LEU A 465 22.61 0.92 24.99
C LEU A 465 21.32 0.12 25.12
#